data_AF-A0A402BDD5-F1
#
_entry.id   AF-A0A402BDD5-F1
#
_cell.length_a   1.000
_cell.length_b   1.000
_cell.length_c   1.000
_cell.angle_alpha   90.00
_cell.angle_beta   90.00
_cell.angle_gamma   90.00
#
_symmetry.space_group_name_H-M   'P 1'
#
loop_
_entity.id
_entity.type
_entity.pdbx_description
1 polymer ?
#
loop_
_entity_poly.entity_id
_entity_poly.type
_entity_poly.pdbx_seq_one_letter_code
_entity_poly.pdbx_strand_id
1 'polypeptide(L)'
;MFPQVAEALLAESEAKASSIERRLERFLRNPRIDVEQIWVELLTQVMPFFRKEPMRIIIDVTSYEEHAQVIYVGLLSHSRVLPLVWKVMSGQQK
;
A
#
# COMPACT_ATOMS: atom_id res chain seq x y z
N MET A 1 9.35 -9.71 6.50
CA MET A 1 8.39 -8.92 5.70
C MET A 1 7.42 -9.82 4.92
N PHE A 2 7.87 -10.69 4.00
CA PHE A 2 6.95 -11.61 3.29
C PHE A 2 6.20 -12.65 4.14
N PRO A 3 6.80 -13.25 5.18
CA PRO A 3 6.09 -14.26 5.98
C PRO A 3 4.85 -13.72 6.68
N GLN A 4 4.94 -12.52 7.25
CA GLN A 4 3.82 -11.86 7.94
C GLN A 4 2.69 -11.49 6.97
N VAL A 5 3.02 -11.06 5.75
CA VAL A 5 2.01 -10.76 4.71
C VAL A 5 1.36 -12.05 4.21
N ALA A 6 2.12 -13.12 4.01
CA ALA A 6 1.59 -14.40 3.58
C ALA A 6 0.67 -15.02 4.63
N GLU A 7 1.00 -14.88 5.92
CA GLU A 7 0.18 -15.32 7.03
C GLU A 7 -1.15 -14.56 7.10
N ALA A 8 -1.14 -13.23 6.93
CA ALA A 8 -2.36 -12.43 6.86
C ALA A 8 -3.29 -12.83 5.69
N LEU A 9 -2.72 -13.35 4.60
CA LEU A 9 -3.46 -13.81 3.42
C LEU A 9 -3.99 -15.25 3.52
N LEU A 10 -3.64 -15.99 4.57
CA LEU A 10 -4.21 -17.33 4.81
C LEU A 10 -5.72 -17.28 5.05
N ALA A 11 -6.24 -16.18 5.59
CA ALA A 11 -7.68 -15.97 5.77
C ALA A 11 -8.45 -15.96 4.43
N GLU A 12 -7.76 -15.62 3.33
CA GLU A 12 -8.34 -15.43 2.00
C GLU A 12 -7.86 -16.51 1.01
N SER A 13 -7.12 -17.53 1.46
CA SER A 13 -6.56 -18.57 0.59
C SER A 13 -6.30 -19.89 1.28
N GLU A 14 -6.77 -21.00 0.68
CA GLU A 14 -6.45 -22.37 1.12
C GLU A 14 -5.01 -22.81 0.82
N ALA A 15 -4.20 -21.94 0.19
CA ALA A 15 -2.82 -22.25 -0.12
C ALA A 15 -1.92 -22.18 1.11
N LYS A 16 -0.92 -23.08 1.18
CA LYS A 16 0.13 -23.02 2.22
C LYS A 16 0.84 -21.65 2.18
N ALA A 17 1.21 -21.11 3.34
CA ALA A 17 1.91 -19.83 3.47
C ALA A 17 3.14 -19.72 2.53
N SER A 18 3.96 -20.76 2.46
CA SER A 18 5.13 -20.80 1.56
C SER A 18 4.78 -20.74 0.07
N SER A 19 3.59 -21.18 -0.33
CA SER A 19 3.09 -21.04 -1.70
C SER A 19 2.65 -19.59 -1.97
N ILE A 20 2.01 -18.95 -0.99
CA ILE A 20 1.62 -17.53 -1.04
C ILE A 20 2.87 -16.65 -1.14
N GLU A 21 3.88 -16.87 -0.29
CA GLU A 21 5.16 -16.16 -0.33
C GLU A 21 5.79 -16.23 -1.73
N ARG A 22 5.93 -17.45 -2.28
CA ARG A 22 6.53 -17.63 -3.62
C ARG A 22 5.72 -16.96 -4.73
N ARG A 23 4.39 -16.92 -4.60
CA ARG A 23 3.53 -16.20 -5.56
C ARG A 23 3.74 -14.69 -5.46
N LEU A 24 3.77 -14.13 -4.25
CA LEU A 24 4.02 -12.71 -4.01
C LEU A 24 5.41 -12.31 -4.51
N GLU A 25 6.43 -13.13 -4.23
CA GLU A 25 7.78 -12.89 -4.71
C GLU A 25 7.84 -12.90 -6.24
N ARG A 26 7.21 -13.89 -6.90
CA ARG A 26 7.12 -13.91 -8.36
C ARG A 26 6.37 -12.72 -8.92
N PHE A 27 5.28 -12.30 -8.27
CA PHE A 27 4.51 -11.12 -8.68
C PHE A 27 5.38 -9.86 -8.62
N LEU A 28 6.03 -9.60 -7.49
CA LEU A 28 6.87 -8.41 -7.31
C LEU A 28 8.11 -8.39 -8.19
N ARG A 29 8.65 -9.56 -8.55
CA ARG A 29 9.80 -9.67 -9.46
C ARG A 29 9.42 -9.71 -10.95
N ASN A 30 8.13 -9.70 -11.29
CA ASN A 30 7.70 -9.85 -12.68
C ASN A 30 7.90 -8.54 -13.46
N PRO A 31 8.86 -8.47 -14.41
CA PRO A 31 9.14 -7.23 -15.15
C PRO A 31 8.02 -6.85 -16.12
N ARG A 32 7.04 -7.73 -16.36
CA ARG A 32 5.85 -7.41 -17.16
C ARG A 32 4.80 -6.61 -16.39
N ILE A 33 4.98 -6.47 -15.08
CA ILE A 33 4.09 -5.68 -14.24
C ILE A 33 4.69 -4.29 -14.12
N ASP A 34 4.23 -3.40 -14.99
CA ASP A 34 4.50 -1.99 -14.87
C ASP A 34 3.56 -1.39 -13.82
N VAL A 35 4.09 -1.21 -12.61
CA VAL A 35 3.33 -0.68 -11.48
C VAL A 35 2.83 0.73 -11.77
N GLU A 36 3.63 1.56 -12.45
CA GLU A 36 3.26 2.94 -12.76
C GLU A 36 2.10 2.95 -13.75
N GLN A 37 2.17 2.15 -14.81
CA GLN A 37 1.08 2.03 -15.78
C GLN A 37 -0.22 1.54 -15.13
N ILE A 38 -0.16 0.50 -14.30
CA ILE A 38 -1.33 -0.04 -13.60
C ILE A 38 -1.98 1.03 -12.72
N TRP A 39 -1.18 1.83 -12.01
CA TRP A 39 -1.70 2.94 -11.21
C TRP A 39 -2.36 4.02 -12.06
N VAL A 40 -1.77 4.39 -13.20
CA VAL A 40 -2.36 5.37 -14.12
C VAL A 40 -3.73 4.90 -14.62
N GLU A 41 -3.85 3.63 -15.01
CA GLU A 41 -5.09 3.03 -15.48
C GLU A 41 -6.17 3.00 -14.39
N LEU A 42 -5.78 2.59 -13.17
CA LEU A 42 -6.68 2.61 -12.01
C LEU A 42 -7.15 4.04 -11.70
N LEU A 43 -6.23 5.00 -11.62
CA LEU A 43 -6.57 6.39 -11.32
C LEU A 43 -7.48 6.98 -12.39
N THR A 44 -7.29 6.66 -13.66
CA THR A 44 -8.17 7.12 -14.74
C THR A 44 -9.63 6.71 -14.51
N GLN A 45 -9.86 5.51 -13.97
CA GLN A 45 -11.19 5.00 -13.66
C GLN A 45 -11.78 5.59 -12.38
N VAL A 46 -10.95 5.83 -11.36
CA VAL A 46 -11.43 6.25 -10.02
C VAL A 46 -11.51 7.78 -9.88
N MET A 47 -10.63 8.55 -10.53
CA MET A 47 -10.57 10.02 -10.43
C MET A 47 -11.88 10.74 -10.76
N PRO A 48 -12.73 10.31 -11.72
CA PRO A 48 -14.02 10.95 -11.97
C PRO A 48 -14.95 10.99 -10.75
N PHE A 49 -14.87 10.01 -9.85
CA PHE A 49 -15.70 9.96 -8.64
C PHE A 49 -15.31 11.02 -7.60
N PHE A 50 -14.09 11.56 -7.68
CA PHE A 50 -13.59 12.59 -6.77
C PHE A 50 -13.85 14.04 -7.25
N ARG A 51 -14.41 14.24 -8.46
CA ARG A 51 -14.58 15.58 -9.05
C ARG A 51 -15.72 16.41 -8.47
N LYS A 52 -16.63 15.80 -7.71
CA LYS A 52 -17.89 16.44 -7.27
C LYS A 52 -17.85 16.94 -5.83
N GLU A 53 -16.83 16.57 -5.05
CA GLU A 53 -16.73 16.88 -3.63
C GLU A 53 -15.31 17.36 -3.27
N PRO A 54 -15.15 18.21 -2.24
CA PRO A 54 -13.85 18.59 -1.75
C PRO A 54 -13.07 17.36 -1.27
N MET A 55 -11.92 17.10 -1.89
CA MET A 55 -11.01 16.03 -1.50
C MET A 55 -10.33 16.38 -0.18
N ARG A 56 -10.37 15.47 0.78
CA ARG A 56 -9.63 15.59 2.06
C ARG A 56 -8.37 14.76 1.99
N ILE A 57 -7.23 15.42 1.99
CA ILE A 57 -5.92 14.79 2.09
C ILE A 57 -5.56 14.66 3.57
N ILE A 58 -5.14 13.48 3.98
CA ILE A 58 -4.62 13.19 5.33
C ILE A 58 -3.13 12.92 5.20
N ILE A 59 -2.36 13.48 6.13
CA ILE A 59 -0.98 13.10 6.35
C ILE A 59 -0.93 12.39 7.69
N ASP A 60 -0.46 11.16 7.69
CA ASP A 60 -0.25 10.36 8.88
C ASP A 60 1.23 10.02 9.04
N VAL A 61 1.70 9.98 10.27
CA VAL A 61 3.09 9.64 10.60
C VAL A 61 3.07 8.50 11.59
N THR A 62 3.41 7.31 11.08
CA THR A 62 3.44 6.09 11.87
C THR A 62 4.87 5.75 12.22
N SER A 63 5.18 5.74 13.52
CA SER A 63 6.49 5.30 13.99
C SER A 63 6.59 3.78 13.94
N TYR A 64 7.69 3.27 13.38
CA TYR A 64 8.01 1.85 13.32
C TYR A 64 9.28 1.62 14.14
N GLU A 65 9.08 1.24 15.40
CA GLU A 65 10.13 1.15 16.43
C GLU A 65 10.94 2.45 16.58
N GLU A 66 12.14 2.38 17.17
CA GLU A 66 13.02 3.55 17.34
C GLU A 66 13.77 3.93 16.04
N HIS A 67 13.67 3.11 14.99
CA HIS A 67 14.57 3.17 13.85
C HIS A 67 13.97 3.74 12.58
N ALA A 68 12.64 3.78 12.46
CA ALA A 68 11.98 4.26 11.24
C ALA A 68 10.66 4.99 11.53
N GLN A 69 10.32 5.94 10.66
CA GLN A 69 9.02 6.58 10.59
C GLN A 69 8.49 6.45 9.18
N VAL A 70 7.23 6.04 9.04
CA VAL A 70 6.52 6.02 7.78
C VAL A 70 5.63 7.25 7.73
N ILE A 71 5.93 8.16 6.80
CA ILE A 71 5.03 9.26 6.47
C ILE A 71 4.13 8.77 5.35
N TYR A 72 2.84 8.93 5.54
CA TYR A 72 1.81 8.48 4.63
C TYR A 72 0.92 9.65 4.23
N VAL A 73 0.65 9.79 2.93
CA VAL A 73 -0.33 10.74 2.40
C VAL A 73 -1.45 9.93 1.77
N GLY A 74 -2.66 10.21 2.21
CA GLY A 74 -3.84 9.47 1.78
C GLY A 74 -5.03 10.37 1.49
N LEU A 75 -5.94 9.88 0.66
CA LEU A 75 -7.20 10.54 0.34
C LEU A 75 -8.32 9.92 1.18
N LEU A 76 -9.01 10.74 1.98
CA LEU A 76 -10.15 10.28 2.78
C LEU A 76 -11.41 10.18 1.90
N SER A 77 -11.99 8.99 1.84
CA SER A 77 -13.27 8.72 1.17
C SER A 77 -14.10 7.73 1.98
N HIS A 78 -15.33 8.08 2.33
CA HIS A 78 -16.29 7.20 3.03
C HIS A 78 -15.67 6.43 4.22
N SER A 79 -14.98 7.15 5.11
CA SER A 79 -14.30 6.61 6.31
C SER A 79 -13.14 5.63 6.02
N ARG A 80 -12.65 5.59 4.78
CA ARG A 80 -11.46 4.84 4.37
C ARG A 80 -10.41 5.80 3.83
N VAL A 81 -9.15 5.47 4.05
CA VAL A 81 -8.04 6.24 3.51
C VAL A 81 -7.43 5.48 2.34
N LEU A 82 -7.50 6.09 1.16
CA LEU A 82 -6.84 5.56 -0.04
C LEU A 82 -5.38 6.01 -0.03
N PRO A 83 -4.41 5.07 -0.04
CA PRO A 83 -2.99 5.39 -0.11
C PRO A 83 -2.65 6.09 -1.41
N LEU A 84 -2.12 7.32 -1.31
CA LEU A 84 -1.58 8.03 -2.47
C LEU A 84 -0.08 7.82 -2.56
N VAL A 85 0.65 8.14 -1.49
CA VAL A 85 2.10 7.98 -1.41
C VAL A 85 2.52 7.71 0.02
N TRP A 86 3.67 7.05 0.19
CA TRP A 86 4.32 6.92 1.48
C TRP A 86 5.84 7.05 1.32
N LYS A 87 6.51 7.40 2.42
CA LYS A 87 7.96 7.44 2.48
C LYS A 87 8.42 6.93 3.84
N VAL A 88 9.40 6.03 3.81
CA VAL A 88 10.12 5.61 5.01
C VAL A 88 11.25 6.61 5.26
N MET A 89 11.28 7.18 6.45
CA MET A 89 12.30 8.07 6.96
C MET A 89 13.02 7.36 8.11
N SER A 90 14.31 7.64 8.30
CA SER A 90 15.04 7.18 9.49
C SER A 90 14.41 7.80 10.74
N GLY A 91 14.22 6.99 11.78
CA GLY A 91 13.75 7.44 13.08
C GLY A 91 14.68 8.52 13.63
N GLN A 92 14.09 9.61 14.16
CA GLN A 92 14.86 10.60 14.89
C GLN A 92 15.30 9.98 16.22
N GLN A 93 16.59 9.68 16.37
CA GLN A 93 17.17 9.46 17.70
C GLN A 93 16.95 10.73 18.51
N LYS A 94 16.17 10.63 19.59
CA LYS A 94 16.10 11.68 20.62
C LYS A 94 17.28 11.56 21.56
#